data_AF-A0AAD7XSD7-F1
#
_entry.id   AF-A0AAD7XSD7-F1
#
_cell.length_a   1.000
_cell.length_b   1.000
_cell.length_c   1.000
_cell.angle_alpha   90.00
_cell.angle_beta   90.00
_cell.angle_gamma   90.00
#
_symmetry.space_group_name_H-M   'P 1'
#
loop_
_entity.id
_entity.type
_entity.pdbx_description
1 polymer ?
#
loop_
_entity_poly.entity_id
_entity_poly.type
_entity_poly.pdbx_seq_one_letter_code
_entity_poly.pdbx_strand_id
1 'polypeptide(L)'
;MLPKDKQPDTTAVVESAEEIILKPSVVIDPIKERKLKRKVDLRLMVWSFLASFINMLDRNNMQNAYTNGMEKDLNLNSSVYNWAVTMFFIGYVITQIPANMIITKFPPRIFLPTCVIIWGAVLCFMSIVKDHKGLLALRFCLGVAEANVQTLYPCIVFILGTWYTKEELSKRQTLVDVGSPFAGAFGGMMGGAIAQNMQNTAGLRGWQWLFIIEGLMAVVIGLSGYFLLPSYPHNTSWLSQEERELAVARQAAQGKSIKPKPYSWKM
;
A
#
# COMPACT_ATOMS: atom_id res chain seq x y z
N MET A 1 -37.24 12.54 4.06
CA MET A 1 -37.18 11.42 5.03
C MET A 1 -37.21 10.13 4.22
N LEU A 2 -36.06 9.46 4.06
CA LEU A 2 -35.95 8.17 3.36
C LEU A 2 -35.85 7.03 4.39
N PRO A 3 -36.37 5.83 4.11
CA PRO A 3 -36.48 4.75 5.09
C PRO A 3 -35.11 4.16 5.41
N LYS A 4 -34.86 3.87 6.69
CA LYS A 4 -33.67 3.13 7.16
C LYS A 4 -33.82 1.66 6.79
N ASP A 5 -33.23 1.26 5.67
CA ASP A 5 -33.06 -0.15 5.35
C ASP A 5 -32.10 -0.82 6.34
N LYS A 6 -32.48 -2.03 6.74
CA LYS A 6 -31.87 -2.90 7.74
C LYS A 6 -30.37 -3.09 7.51
N GLN A 7 -29.55 -2.39 8.30
CA GLN A 7 -28.20 -2.84 8.60
C GLN A 7 -28.30 -4.16 9.38
N PRO A 8 -27.50 -5.19 9.06
CA PRO A 8 -27.45 -6.41 9.87
C PRO A 8 -27.07 -6.01 11.30
N ASP A 9 -27.77 -6.59 12.28
CA ASP A 9 -27.68 -6.23 13.69
C ASP A 9 -26.28 -6.48 14.25
N THR A 10 -25.42 -5.47 14.13
CA THR A 10 -24.02 -5.48 14.60
C THR A 10 -23.95 -5.77 16.09
N THR A 11 -25.01 -5.48 16.84
CA THR A 11 -25.12 -5.70 18.29
C THR A 11 -25.23 -7.19 18.61
N ALA A 12 -26.04 -7.94 17.85
CA ALA A 12 -26.21 -9.39 18.03
C ALA A 12 -24.94 -10.20 17.70
N VAL A 13 -24.16 -9.77 16.68
CA VAL A 13 -22.87 -10.39 16.35
C VAL A 13 -21.80 -10.09 17.41
N VAL A 14 -21.93 -8.96 18.11
CA VAL A 14 -21.02 -8.54 19.18
C VAL A 14 -21.37 -9.23 20.49
N GLU A 15 -22.65 -9.41 20.81
CA GLU A 15 -23.08 -10.23 21.95
C GLU A 15 -22.67 -11.69 21.76
N SER A 16 -22.81 -12.25 20.55
CA SER A 16 -22.31 -13.61 20.27
C SER A 16 -20.78 -13.69 20.38
N ALA A 17 -20.06 -12.61 20.03
CA ALA A 17 -18.61 -12.54 20.21
C ALA A 17 -18.19 -12.41 21.68
N GLU A 18 -18.94 -11.69 22.51
CA GLU A 18 -18.73 -11.62 23.97
C GLU A 18 -19.05 -12.94 24.67
N GLU A 19 -20.06 -13.67 24.21
CA GLU A 19 -20.35 -15.04 24.68
C GLU A 19 -19.24 -16.03 24.28
N ILE A 20 -18.61 -15.84 23.12
CA ILE A 20 -17.45 -16.61 22.66
C ILE A 20 -16.20 -16.29 23.50
N ILE A 21 -16.03 -15.05 23.97
CA ILE A 21 -14.89 -14.63 24.81
C ILE A 21 -14.89 -15.38 26.17
N LEU A 22 -16.05 -15.84 26.66
CA LEU A 22 -16.17 -16.57 27.93
C LEU A 22 -16.01 -18.09 27.83
N LYS A 23 -15.86 -18.67 26.63
CA LYS A 23 -15.61 -20.12 26.46
C LYS A 23 -14.13 -20.40 26.20
N PRO A 24 -13.39 -21.04 27.14
CA PRO A 24 -11.94 -21.23 27.04
C PRO A 24 -11.49 -22.28 26.00
N SER A 25 -12.36 -22.75 25.11
CA SER A 25 -12.03 -23.81 24.16
C SER A 25 -12.92 -23.79 22.93
N VAL A 26 -12.88 -22.69 22.16
CA VAL A 26 -13.26 -22.81 20.74
C VAL A 26 -12.18 -23.69 20.10
N VAL A 27 -12.48 -24.98 19.93
CA VAL A 27 -11.62 -25.90 19.18
C VAL A 27 -11.68 -25.45 17.72
N ILE A 28 -10.65 -24.68 17.32
CA ILE A 28 -10.51 -24.19 15.95
C ILE A 28 -10.14 -25.39 15.08
N ASP A 29 -11.02 -25.73 14.13
CA ASP A 29 -10.74 -26.76 13.14
C ASP A 29 -9.50 -26.35 12.31
N PRO A 30 -8.38 -27.10 12.37
CA PRO A 30 -7.14 -26.77 11.68
C PRO A 30 -7.30 -26.67 10.15
N ILE A 31 -8.24 -27.43 9.56
CA ILE A 31 -8.48 -27.43 8.12
C ILE A 31 -9.18 -26.14 7.70
N LYS A 32 -10.24 -25.75 8.43
CA LYS A 32 -10.96 -24.48 8.18
C LYS A 32 -10.05 -23.28 8.42
N GLU A 33 -9.24 -23.32 9.47
CA GLU A 33 -8.22 -22.29 9.73
C GLU A 33 -7.24 -22.15 8.56
N ARG A 34 -6.67 -23.25 8.06
CA ARG A 34 -5.69 -23.21 6.98
C ARG A 34 -6.30 -22.64 5.69
N LYS A 35 -7.55 -22.99 5.41
CA LYS A 35 -8.30 -22.46 4.26
C LYS A 35 -8.52 -20.96 4.37
N LEU A 36 -8.95 -20.48 5.54
CA LEU A 36 -9.12 -19.06 5.83
C LEU A 36 -7.80 -18.30 5.65
N LYS A 37 -6.71 -18.79 6.27
CA LYS A 37 -5.38 -18.17 6.15
C LYS A 37 -4.93 -18.06 4.70
N ARG A 38 -5.03 -19.14 3.92
CA ARG A 38 -4.67 -19.13 2.50
C ARG A 38 -5.48 -18.11 1.70
N LYS A 39 -6.77 -17.96 2.01
CA LYS A 39 -7.66 -16.99 1.34
C LYS A 39 -7.25 -15.54 1.65
N VAL A 40 -6.88 -15.25 2.90
CA VAL A 40 -6.35 -13.94 3.32
C VAL A 40 -4.96 -13.72 2.70
N ASP A 41 -4.08 -14.73 2.76
CA ASP A 41 -2.71 -14.66 2.25
C ASP A 41 -2.69 -14.31 0.75
N LEU A 42 -3.50 -14.99 -0.06
CA LEU A 42 -3.57 -14.77 -1.50
C LEU A 42 -4.08 -13.38 -1.91
N ARG A 43 -4.71 -12.64 -0.99
CA ARG A 43 -5.25 -11.31 -1.27
C ARG A 43 -4.42 -10.22 -0.63
N LEU A 44 -4.31 -10.26 0.69
CA LEU A 44 -3.60 -9.25 1.49
C LEU A 44 -2.09 -9.33 1.23
N MET A 45 -1.48 -10.52 1.23
CA MET A 45 -0.04 -10.61 1.04
C MET A 45 0.39 -10.32 -0.39
N VAL A 46 -0.35 -10.83 -1.37
CA VAL A 46 -0.07 -10.57 -2.79
C VAL A 46 -0.14 -9.08 -3.08
N TRP A 47 -1.19 -8.40 -2.61
CA TRP A 47 -1.32 -6.95 -2.80
C TRP A 47 -0.20 -6.19 -2.08
N SER A 48 0.06 -6.48 -0.81
CA SER A 48 1.10 -5.80 -0.02
C SER A 48 2.50 -6.02 -0.61
N PHE A 49 2.79 -7.22 -1.11
CA PHE A 49 4.03 -7.53 -1.81
C PHE A 49 4.17 -6.70 -3.08
N LEU A 50 3.14 -6.66 -3.94
CA LEU A 50 3.16 -5.88 -5.17
C LEU A 50 3.29 -4.38 -4.90
N ALA A 51 2.61 -3.86 -3.88
CA ALA A 51 2.71 -2.47 -3.44
C ALA A 51 4.12 -2.12 -2.93
N SER A 52 4.73 -3.02 -2.14
CA SER A 52 6.13 -2.88 -1.68
C SER A 52 7.12 -2.93 -2.85
N PHE A 53 6.92 -3.87 -3.77
CA PHE A 53 7.73 -4.01 -4.98
C PHE A 53 7.69 -2.74 -5.84
N ILE A 54 6.50 -2.25 -6.21
CA ILE A 54 6.39 -1.06 -7.07
C ILE A 54 6.92 0.21 -6.39
N ASN A 55 6.75 0.35 -5.08
CA ASN A 55 7.29 1.49 -4.33
C ASN A 55 8.83 1.52 -4.37
N MET A 56 9.47 0.37 -4.15
CA MET A 56 10.93 0.30 -4.22
C MET A 56 11.44 0.42 -5.67
N LEU A 57 10.62 0.03 -6.65
CA LEU A 57 10.96 0.17 -8.05
C LEU A 57 11.05 1.65 -8.45
N ASP A 58 10.06 2.47 -8.06
CA ASP A 58 10.06 3.92 -8.31
C ASP A 58 11.26 4.64 -7.66
N ARG A 59 11.69 4.21 -6.47
CA ARG A 59 12.87 4.77 -5.80
C ARG A 59 14.13 4.69 -6.67
N ASN A 60 14.26 3.61 -7.44
CA ASN A 60 15.37 3.42 -8.36
C ASN A 60 15.11 4.03 -9.75
N ASN A 61 13.85 4.35 -10.06
CA ASN A 61 13.44 4.85 -11.36
C ASN A 61 14.12 6.18 -11.72
N MET A 62 14.29 7.11 -10.78
CA MET A 62 15.02 8.37 -11.05
C MET A 62 16.43 8.15 -11.60
N GLN A 63 17.15 7.21 -10.99
CA GLN A 63 18.52 6.92 -11.37
C GLN A 63 18.57 6.24 -12.75
N ASN A 64 17.62 5.34 -13.02
CA ASN A 64 17.47 4.73 -14.34
C ASN A 64 17.08 5.76 -15.41
N ALA A 65 16.16 6.66 -15.13
CA ALA A 65 15.76 7.72 -16.06
C ALA A 65 16.93 8.66 -16.37
N TYR A 66 17.72 9.04 -15.35
CA TYR A 66 18.90 9.89 -15.49
C TYR A 66 19.89 9.31 -16.49
N THR A 67 20.25 8.03 -16.35
CA THR A 67 21.21 7.36 -17.24
C THR A 67 20.65 7.06 -18.64
N ASN A 68 19.32 7.02 -18.79
CA ASN A 68 18.62 6.77 -20.05
C ASN A 68 18.20 8.05 -20.80
N GLY A 69 18.98 9.13 -20.67
CA GLY A 69 18.87 10.32 -21.53
C GLY A 69 18.15 11.52 -20.90
N MET A 70 17.51 11.36 -19.74
CA MET A 70 16.84 12.46 -19.03
C MET A 70 17.79 13.61 -18.70
N GLU A 71 19.06 13.31 -18.39
CA GLU A 71 20.11 14.30 -18.16
C GLU A 71 20.26 15.27 -19.33
N LYS A 72 20.40 14.74 -20.55
CA LYS A 72 20.60 15.54 -21.77
C LYS A 72 19.34 16.29 -22.17
N ASP A 73 18.20 15.67 -21.96
CA ASP A 73 16.91 16.20 -22.40
C ASP A 73 16.43 17.40 -21.60
N LEU A 74 16.74 17.40 -20.30
CA LEU A 74 16.36 18.45 -19.37
C LEU A 74 17.53 19.37 -19.02
N ASN A 75 18.69 19.18 -19.67
CA ASN A 75 19.95 19.86 -19.38
C ASN A 75 20.29 19.85 -17.89
N LEU A 76 20.20 18.67 -17.27
CA LEU A 76 20.50 18.49 -15.86
C LEU A 76 22.01 18.50 -15.66
N ASN A 77 22.46 19.25 -14.65
CA ASN A 77 23.78 19.06 -14.08
C ASN A 77 23.65 18.29 -12.76
N SER A 78 24.78 17.85 -12.20
CA SER A 78 24.80 17.09 -10.95
C SER A 78 24.16 17.86 -9.78
N SER A 79 24.27 19.20 -9.77
CA SER A 79 23.65 20.02 -8.72
C SER A 79 22.11 20.00 -8.79
N VAL A 80 21.55 20.16 -9.99
CA VAL A 80 20.10 20.11 -10.22
C VAL A 80 19.55 18.71 -9.94
N TYR A 81 20.28 17.65 -10.32
CA TYR A 81 19.90 16.27 -9.98
C TYR A 81 19.82 16.09 -8.45
N ASN A 82 20.84 16.55 -7.72
CA ASN A 82 20.84 16.48 -6.26
C ASN A 82 19.67 17.28 -5.66
N TRP A 83 19.39 18.48 -6.18
CA TRP A 83 18.21 19.25 -5.76
C TRP A 83 16.90 18.53 -6.05
N ALA A 84 16.78 17.80 -7.16
CA ALA A 84 15.59 17.01 -7.48
C ALA A 84 15.37 15.89 -6.45
N VAL A 85 16.44 15.21 -6.04
CA VAL A 85 16.41 14.22 -4.96
C VAL A 85 16.03 14.89 -3.64
N THR A 86 16.63 16.04 -3.31
CA THR A 86 16.34 16.78 -2.09
C THR A 86 14.89 17.26 -2.03
N MET A 87 14.33 17.80 -3.12
CA MET A 87 12.94 18.28 -3.17
C MET A 87 11.93 17.17 -2.89
N PHE A 88 12.21 15.96 -3.38
CA PHE A 88 11.43 14.78 -3.03
C PHE A 88 11.45 14.53 -1.51
N PHE A 89 12.63 14.50 -0.88
CA PHE A 89 12.73 14.29 0.57
C PHE A 89 12.10 15.43 1.39
N ILE A 90 12.19 16.68 0.93
CA ILE A 90 11.53 17.82 1.58
C ILE A 90 10.02 17.61 1.61
N GLY A 91 9.41 17.35 0.45
CA GLY A 91 7.97 17.08 0.36
C GLY A 91 7.55 15.90 1.21
N TYR A 92 8.39 14.85 1.20
CA TYR A 92 8.19 13.64 1.98
C TYR A 92 8.18 13.90 3.50
N VAL A 93 9.21 14.56 4.03
CA VAL A 93 9.36 14.79 5.48
C VAL A 93 8.26 15.70 6.02
N ILE A 94 7.91 16.77 5.30
CA ILE A 94 6.87 17.73 5.71
C ILE A 94 5.52 17.01 5.88
N THR A 95 5.21 16.07 5.00
CA THR A 95 3.89 15.43 4.95
C THR A 95 3.82 14.10 5.70
N GLN A 96 4.96 13.55 6.12
CA GLN A 96 5.02 12.30 6.90
C GLN A 96 4.29 12.41 8.24
N ILE A 97 4.44 13.54 8.97
CA ILE A 97 3.76 13.74 10.25
C ILE A 97 2.23 13.84 10.07
N PRO A 98 1.70 14.72 9.20
CA PRO A 98 0.26 14.76 8.91
C PRO A 98 -0.30 13.42 8.42
N ALA A 99 0.41 12.74 7.51
CA ALA A 99 -0.05 11.47 6.95
C ALA A 99 -0.24 10.40 8.03
N ASN A 100 0.70 10.32 9.00
CA ASN A 100 0.59 9.40 10.13
C ASN A 100 -0.58 9.71 11.07
N MET A 101 -1.07 10.94 11.12
CA MET A 101 -2.27 11.27 11.90
C MET A 101 -3.55 10.87 11.16
N ILE A 102 -3.58 11.06 9.83
CA ILE A 102 -4.75 10.80 8.98
C ILE A 102 -5.10 9.31 8.95
N ILE A 103 -4.11 8.43 9.02
CA ILE A 103 -4.27 6.97 8.97
C ILE A 103 -5.22 6.42 10.04
N THR A 104 -5.32 7.10 11.18
CA THR A 104 -6.18 6.69 12.30
C THR A 104 -7.66 7.02 12.05
N LYS A 105 -7.95 7.92 11.11
CA LYS A 105 -9.30 8.44 10.86
C LYS A 105 -10.02 7.72 9.71
N PHE A 106 -9.28 7.13 8.78
CA PHE A 106 -9.85 6.51 7.58
C PHE A 106 -9.71 4.99 7.60
N PRO A 107 -10.70 4.26 7.05
CA PRO A 107 -10.60 2.81 6.93
C PRO A 107 -9.46 2.45 5.96
N PRO A 108 -8.50 1.60 6.38
CA PRO A 108 -7.33 1.28 5.56
C PRO A 108 -7.69 0.71 4.18
N ARG A 109 -8.80 -0.05 4.08
CA ARG A 109 -9.28 -0.64 2.83
C ARG A 109 -9.51 0.38 1.70
N ILE A 110 -9.86 1.62 2.02
CA ILE A 110 -10.12 2.67 1.04
C ILE A 110 -8.92 3.62 0.95
N PHE A 111 -8.37 3.98 2.10
CA PHE A 111 -7.26 4.93 2.18
C PHE A 111 -6.02 4.41 1.42
N LEU A 112 -5.62 3.16 1.66
CA LEU A 112 -4.40 2.58 1.11
C LEU A 112 -4.41 2.51 -0.43
N PRO A 113 -5.44 1.93 -1.09
CA PRO A 113 -5.57 1.97 -2.55
C PRO A 113 -5.55 3.38 -3.12
N THR A 114 -6.23 4.32 -2.47
CA THR A 114 -6.37 5.70 -2.96
C THR A 114 -5.03 6.42 -2.99
N CYS A 115 -4.21 6.26 -1.93
CA CYS A 115 -2.86 6.82 -1.89
C CYS A 115 -1.97 6.26 -3.00
N VAL A 116 -2.01 4.94 -3.24
CA VAL A 116 -1.22 4.30 -4.31
C VAL A 116 -1.64 4.81 -5.69
N ILE A 117 -2.94 5.03 -5.93
CA ILE A 117 -3.44 5.59 -7.20
C ILE A 117 -2.97 7.04 -7.39
N ILE A 118 -3.09 7.88 -6.36
CA ILE A 118 -2.66 9.29 -6.43
C ILE A 118 -1.16 9.37 -6.70
N TRP A 119 -0.36 8.57 -5.98
CA TRP A 119 1.08 8.49 -6.19
C TRP A 119 1.44 7.99 -7.60
N GLY A 120 0.82 6.91 -8.07
CA GLY A 120 1.02 6.40 -9.43
C GLY A 120 0.63 7.41 -10.52
N ALA A 121 -0.43 8.20 -10.30
CA ALA A 121 -0.83 9.26 -11.21
C ALA A 121 0.20 10.41 -11.25
N VAL A 122 0.71 10.84 -10.10
CA VAL A 122 1.80 11.84 -10.03
C VAL A 122 3.06 11.32 -10.71
N LEU A 123 3.37 10.03 -10.56
CA LEU A 123 4.49 9.39 -11.24
C LEU A 123 4.34 9.44 -12.76
N CYS A 124 3.14 9.16 -13.31
CA CYS A 124 2.87 9.33 -14.74
C CYS A 124 3.13 10.77 -15.22
N PHE A 125 2.80 11.78 -14.42
CA PHE A 125 3.06 13.19 -14.76
C PHE A 125 4.55 13.55 -14.79
N MET A 126 5.46 12.73 -14.25
CA MET A 126 6.90 12.95 -14.44
C MET A 126 7.31 12.86 -15.92
N SER A 127 6.59 12.08 -16.73
CA SER A 127 6.88 11.91 -18.16
C SER A 127 6.69 13.18 -18.99
N ILE A 128 5.87 14.13 -18.55
CA ILE A 128 5.56 15.36 -19.30
C ILE A 128 6.52 16.53 -19.00
N VAL A 129 7.50 16.34 -18.11
CA VAL A 129 8.47 17.36 -17.74
C VAL A 129 9.34 17.73 -18.94
N LYS A 130 9.55 19.04 -19.13
CA LYS A 130 10.37 19.59 -20.23
C LYS A 130 11.57 20.41 -19.73
N ASP A 131 11.59 20.77 -18.45
CA ASP A 131 12.62 21.60 -17.85
C ASP A 131 12.97 21.16 -16.42
N HIS A 132 14.11 21.64 -15.93
CA HIS A 132 14.56 21.35 -14.57
C HIS A 132 13.60 21.89 -13.50
N LYS A 133 12.91 23.01 -13.73
CA LYS A 133 11.97 23.58 -12.75
C LYS A 133 10.74 22.69 -12.59
N GLY A 134 10.18 22.22 -13.70
CA GLY A 134 9.09 21.23 -13.70
C GLY A 134 9.50 19.94 -12.98
N LEU A 135 10.74 19.48 -13.19
CA LEU A 135 11.29 18.33 -12.48
C LEU A 135 11.30 18.53 -10.96
N LEU A 136 11.81 19.67 -10.48
CA LEU A 136 11.88 19.97 -9.04
C LEU A 136 10.48 20.06 -8.41
N ALA A 137 9.54 20.70 -9.10
CA ALA A 137 8.16 20.83 -8.64
C ALA A 137 7.45 19.48 -8.56
N LEU A 138 7.54 18.66 -9.61
CA LEU A 138 6.92 17.33 -9.61
C LEU A 138 7.62 16.36 -8.64
N ARG A 139 8.92 16.50 -8.41
CA ARG A 139 9.63 15.76 -7.36
C ARG A 139 9.10 16.07 -5.97
N PHE A 140 8.83 17.34 -5.69
CA PHE A 140 8.18 17.74 -4.44
C PHE A 140 6.77 17.14 -4.33
N CYS A 141 5.95 17.25 -5.38
CA CYS A 141 4.62 16.64 -5.42
C CYS A 141 4.67 15.11 -5.23
N LEU A 142 5.64 14.44 -5.84
CA LEU A 142 5.86 13.00 -5.70
C LEU A 142 6.25 12.66 -4.25
N GLY A 143 7.13 13.45 -3.62
CA GLY A 143 7.47 13.30 -2.21
C GLY A 143 6.25 13.45 -1.29
N VAL A 144 5.40 14.44 -1.56
CA VAL A 144 4.12 14.63 -0.85
C VAL A 144 3.19 13.43 -1.04
N ALA A 145 3.04 12.92 -2.26
CA ALA A 145 2.21 11.75 -2.54
C ALA A 145 2.77 10.47 -1.90
N GLU A 146 4.09 10.26 -2.00
CA GLU A 146 4.76 9.08 -1.49
C GLU A 146 4.78 9.06 0.04
N ALA A 147 4.89 10.18 0.75
CA ALA A 147 4.78 10.17 2.21
C ALA A 147 3.45 9.59 2.69
N ASN A 148 2.35 9.92 2.02
CA ASN A 148 1.05 9.34 2.31
C ASN A 148 1.05 7.83 2.03
N VAL A 149 1.68 7.40 0.93
CA VAL A 149 1.91 5.98 0.63
C VAL A 149 2.80 5.33 1.67
N GLN A 150 3.90 5.92 2.15
CA GLN A 150 4.80 5.22 3.09
C GLN A 150 4.14 4.97 4.46
N THR A 151 3.12 5.75 4.84
CA THR A 151 2.28 5.41 5.99
C THR A 151 1.54 4.08 5.83
N LEU A 152 1.49 3.51 4.62
CA LEU A 152 1.13 2.11 4.36
C LEU A 152 1.90 1.14 5.24
N TYR A 153 3.17 1.40 5.56
CA TYR A 153 3.98 0.43 6.29
C TYR A 153 3.42 0.12 7.69
N PRO A 154 3.22 1.12 8.60
CA PRO A 154 2.53 0.86 9.86
C PRO A 154 1.08 0.41 9.66
N CYS A 155 0.41 0.81 8.58
CA CYS A 155 -0.94 0.38 8.26
C CYS A 155 -1.04 -1.10 7.92
N ILE A 156 -0.13 -1.59 7.07
CA ILE A 156 -0.04 -2.98 6.65
C ILE A 156 0.31 -3.81 7.88
N VAL A 157 1.31 -3.40 8.68
CA VAL A 157 1.63 -4.07 9.95
C VAL A 157 0.40 -4.13 10.88
N PHE A 158 -0.37 -3.04 10.97
CA PHE A 158 -1.60 -3.00 11.74
C PHE A 158 -2.67 -3.98 11.21
N ILE A 159 -2.97 -3.94 9.91
CA ILE A 159 -3.93 -4.86 9.28
C ILE A 159 -3.45 -6.30 9.46
N LEU A 160 -2.19 -6.61 9.17
CA LEU A 160 -1.60 -7.92 9.40
C LEU A 160 -1.76 -8.33 10.87
N GLY A 161 -1.55 -7.41 11.81
CA GLY A 161 -1.79 -7.62 13.24
C GLY A 161 -3.24 -7.95 13.59
N THR A 162 -4.23 -7.45 12.83
CA THR A 162 -5.66 -7.79 13.01
C THR A 162 -6.06 -9.14 12.42
N TRP A 163 -5.25 -9.73 11.54
CA TRP A 163 -5.56 -10.98 10.84
C TRP A 163 -4.70 -12.16 11.29
N TYR A 164 -3.44 -11.91 11.63
CA TYR A 164 -2.44 -12.93 11.93
C TYR A 164 -2.07 -13.00 13.42
N THR A 165 -1.56 -14.15 13.84
CA THR A 165 -0.99 -14.33 15.18
C THR A 165 0.38 -13.65 15.30
N LYS A 166 0.88 -13.42 16.52
CA LYS A 166 2.23 -12.86 16.74
C LYS A 166 3.33 -13.69 16.04
N GLU A 167 3.21 -15.01 16.08
CA GLU A 167 4.13 -15.95 15.44
C GLU A 167 4.04 -15.93 13.91
N GLU A 168 2.85 -15.67 13.38
CA GLU A 168 2.61 -15.58 11.95
C GLU A 168 3.05 -14.23 11.38
N LEU A 169 2.83 -13.14 12.13
CA LEU A 169 3.01 -11.76 11.71
C LEU A 169 4.43 -11.48 11.20
N SER A 170 5.45 -11.88 11.95
CA SER A 170 6.85 -11.66 11.56
C SER A 170 7.17 -12.28 10.20
N LYS A 171 6.77 -13.54 9.96
CA LYS A 171 6.97 -14.23 8.69
C LYS A 171 6.27 -13.52 7.52
N ARG A 172 5.05 -13.02 7.72
CA ARG A 172 4.28 -12.31 6.68
C ARG A 172 4.89 -10.94 6.41
N GLN A 173 5.35 -10.25 7.45
CA GLN A 173 6.02 -8.97 7.30
C GLN A 173 7.30 -9.11 6.47
N THR A 174 8.15 -10.09 6.81
CA THR A 174 9.37 -10.36 6.03
C THR A 174 9.04 -10.67 4.57
N LEU A 175 7.95 -11.40 4.28
CA LEU A 175 7.54 -11.67 2.91
C LEU A 175 7.22 -10.38 2.13
N VAL A 176 6.57 -9.39 2.77
CA VAL A 176 6.31 -8.08 2.16
C VAL A 176 7.61 -7.31 1.93
N ASP A 177 8.52 -7.35 2.91
CA ASP A 177 9.78 -6.62 2.87
C ASP A 177 10.72 -7.16 1.77
N VAL A 178 10.64 -8.47 1.47
CA VAL A 178 11.35 -9.11 0.35
C VAL A 178 10.96 -8.51 -1.01
N GLY A 179 9.81 -7.83 -1.14
CA GLY A 179 9.46 -7.10 -2.36
C GLY A 179 10.50 -6.04 -2.74
N SER A 180 11.15 -5.42 -1.76
CA SER A 180 12.16 -4.38 -1.97
C SER A 180 13.44 -4.88 -2.69
N PRO A 181 14.16 -5.90 -2.19
CA PRO A 181 15.33 -6.44 -2.90
C PRO A 181 14.97 -7.02 -4.27
N PHE A 182 13.76 -7.57 -4.44
CA PHE A 182 13.27 -7.98 -5.76
C PHE A 182 13.19 -6.77 -6.71
N ALA A 183 12.59 -5.66 -6.28
CA ALA A 183 12.52 -4.45 -7.09
C ALA A 183 13.91 -3.91 -7.44
N GLY A 184 14.88 -3.98 -6.52
CA GLY A 184 16.28 -3.63 -6.81
C GLY A 184 16.91 -4.53 -7.88
N ALA A 185 16.69 -5.84 -7.81
CA ALA A 185 17.22 -6.81 -8.76
C ALA A 185 16.62 -6.63 -10.17
N PHE A 186 15.31 -6.38 -10.28
CA PHE A 186 14.60 -6.28 -11.56
C PHE A 186 14.50 -4.86 -12.11
N GLY A 187 14.61 -3.83 -11.28
CA GLY A 187 14.35 -2.43 -11.65
C GLY A 187 15.30 -1.91 -12.72
N GLY A 188 16.61 -2.18 -12.59
CA GLY A 188 17.60 -1.78 -13.60
C GLY A 188 17.42 -2.50 -14.93
N MET A 189 17.10 -3.80 -14.89
CA MET A 189 16.80 -4.57 -16.11
C MET A 189 15.55 -4.07 -16.82
N MET A 190 14.48 -3.79 -16.06
CA MET A 190 13.24 -3.25 -16.60
C MET A 190 13.45 -1.84 -17.17
N GLY A 191 14.16 -0.98 -16.44
CA GLY A 191 14.52 0.37 -16.88
C GLY A 191 15.33 0.38 -18.19
N GLY A 192 16.35 -0.46 -18.27
CA GLY A 192 17.15 -0.62 -19.49
C GLY A 192 16.34 -1.19 -20.66
N ALA A 193 15.52 -2.22 -20.42
CA ALA A 193 14.68 -2.82 -21.47
C ALA A 193 13.64 -1.84 -22.02
N ILE A 194 13.00 -1.04 -21.16
CA ILE A 194 12.04 -0.01 -21.59
C ILE A 194 12.78 1.08 -22.37
N ALA A 195 13.91 1.57 -21.85
CA ALA A 195 14.66 2.64 -22.50
C ALA A 195 15.17 2.25 -23.89
N GLN A 196 15.63 1.00 -24.07
CA GLN A 196 16.11 0.50 -25.36
C GLN A 196 14.98 0.25 -26.37
N ASN A 197 13.90 -0.40 -25.95
CA ASN A 197 12.85 -0.85 -26.87
C ASN A 197 11.79 0.22 -27.17
N MET A 198 11.64 1.23 -26.31
CA MET A 198 10.61 2.26 -26.45
C MET A 198 11.14 3.65 -26.81
N GLN A 199 12.41 3.74 -27.21
CA GLN A 199 12.98 5.01 -27.66
C GLN A 199 12.26 5.55 -28.89
N ASN A 200 11.81 6.80 -28.84
CA ASN A 200 11.04 7.50 -29.88
C ASN A 200 9.70 6.84 -30.26
N THR A 201 9.21 5.90 -29.44
CA THR A 201 7.89 5.30 -29.65
C THR A 201 6.81 6.32 -29.28
N ALA A 202 5.86 6.56 -30.19
CA ALA A 202 4.83 7.60 -30.06
C ALA A 202 5.37 9.03 -29.80
N GLY A 203 6.60 9.33 -30.23
CA GLY A 203 7.24 10.63 -30.01
C GLY A 203 7.76 10.88 -28.59
N LEU A 204 7.73 9.85 -27.74
CA LEU A 204 8.25 9.90 -26.38
C LEU A 204 9.61 9.19 -26.29
N ARG A 205 10.43 9.65 -25.34
CA ARG A 205 11.74 9.06 -25.05
C ARG A 205 11.63 7.94 -24.02
N GLY A 206 12.61 7.06 -23.99
CA GLY A 206 12.60 5.86 -23.14
C GLY A 206 12.38 6.15 -21.66
N TRP A 207 12.98 7.21 -21.12
CA TRP A 207 12.76 7.61 -19.72
C TRP A 207 11.34 8.10 -19.44
N GLN A 208 10.65 8.69 -20.42
CA GLN A 208 9.25 9.11 -20.27
C GLN A 208 8.33 7.90 -20.20
N TRP A 209 8.58 6.90 -21.07
CA TRP A 209 7.88 5.62 -21.03
C TRP A 209 8.10 4.86 -19.73
N LEU A 210 9.29 4.95 -19.15
CA LEU A 210 9.60 4.35 -17.86
C LEU A 210 8.68 4.87 -16.75
N PHE A 211 8.53 6.19 -16.63
CA PHE A 211 7.59 6.80 -15.67
C PHE A 211 6.12 6.47 -15.97
N ILE A 212 5.72 6.40 -17.24
CA ILE A 212 4.35 6.04 -17.62
C ILE A 212 4.03 4.60 -17.24
N ILE A 213 4.89 3.64 -17.61
CA ILE A 213 4.65 2.22 -17.37
C ILE A 213 4.62 1.93 -15.87
N GLU A 214 5.58 2.46 -15.11
CA GLU A 214 5.62 2.27 -13.67
C GLU A 214 4.45 2.95 -12.95
N GLY A 215 4.11 4.18 -13.34
CA GLY A 215 2.95 4.88 -12.80
C GLY A 215 1.63 4.17 -13.10
N LEU A 216 1.47 3.62 -14.31
CA LEU A 216 0.29 2.82 -14.67
C LEU A 216 0.23 1.50 -13.88
N MET A 217 1.36 0.80 -13.71
CA MET A 217 1.43 -0.40 -12.86
C MET A 217 1.01 -0.08 -11.43
N ALA A 218 1.50 1.04 -10.88
CA ALA A 218 1.10 1.52 -9.56
C ALA A 218 -0.40 1.78 -9.48
N VAL A 219 -0.99 2.48 -10.47
CA VAL A 219 -2.44 2.75 -10.51
C VAL A 219 -3.25 1.45 -10.57
N VAL A 220 -2.85 0.47 -11.39
CA VAL A 220 -3.53 -0.83 -11.48
C VAL A 220 -3.45 -1.60 -10.15
N ILE A 221 -2.27 -1.62 -9.52
CA ILE A 221 -2.10 -2.22 -8.19
C ILE A 221 -2.98 -1.50 -7.17
N GLY A 222 -3.01 -0.17 -7.18
CA GLY A 222 -3.90 0.64 -6.35
C GLY A 222 -5.38 0.25 -6.55
N LEU A 223 -5.87 0.23 -7.79
CA LEU A 223 -7.25 -0.17 -8.11
C LEU A 223 -7.58 -1.60 -7.64
N SER A 224 -6.65 -2.54 -7.81
CA SER A 224 -6.81 -3.91 -7.31
C SER A 224 -6.97 -3.98 -5.79
N GLY A 225 -6.40 -3.01 -5.07
CA GLY A 225 -6.45 -2.92 -3.62
C GLY A 225 -7.86 -2.76 -3.06
N TYR A 226 -8.79 -2.08 -3.77
CA TYR A 226 -10.18 -1.97 -3.32
C TYR A 226 -10.91 -3.32 -3.26
N PHE A 227 -10.48 -4.27 -4.10
CA PHE A 227 -11.04 -5.62 -4.19
C PHE A 227 -10.27 -6.64 -3.33
N LEU A 228 -8.95 -6.49 -3.24
CA LEU A 228 -8.07 -7.44 -2.55
C LEU A 228 -7.91 -7.15 -1.06
N LEU A 229 -7.87 -5.88 -0.64
CA LEU A 229 -7.64 -5.56 0.77
C LEU A 229 -8.85 -5.92 1.64
N PRO A 230 -8.67 -6.76 2.68
CA PRO A 230 -9.69 -6.96 3.69
C PRO A 230 -9.92 -5.69 4.52
N SER A 231 -11.15 -5.56 5.01
CA SER A 231 -11.44 -4.67 6.15
C SER A 231 -11.02 -5.37 7.45
N TYR A 232 -11.67 -5.05 8.57
CA TYR A 232 -11.54 -5.80 9.80
C TYR A 232 -12.15 -7.22 9.69
N PRO A 233 -11.69 -8.18 10.51
CA PRO A 233 -12.21 -9.55 10.52
C PRO A 233 -13.75 -9.64 10.58
N HIS A 234 -14.40 -8.79 11.37
CA HIS A 234 -15.85 -8.77 11.56
C HIS A 234 -16.66 -8.12 10.42
N ASN A 235 -16.02 -7.32 9.55
CA ASN A 235 -16.72 -6.51 8.53
C ASN A 235 -16.20 -6.75 7.11
N THR A 236 -15.58 -7.90 6.86
CA THR A 236 -15.05 -8.24 5.54
C THR A 236 -16.14 -8.84 4.67
N SER A 237 -16.43 -8.21 3.53
CA SER A 237 -17.58 -8.52 2.67
C SER A 237 -17.46 -9.83 1.88
N TRP A 238 -16.26 -10.36 1.71
CA TRP A 238 -16.00 -11.56 0.91
C TRP A 238 -15.82 -12.85 1.73
N LEU A 239 -15.95 -12.75 3.06
CA LEU A 239 -15.96 -13.90 3.96
C LEU A 239 -17.39 -14.40 4.16
N SER A 240 -17.55 -15.72 4.23
CA SER A 240 -18.81 -16.31 4.71
C SER A 240 -18.99 -16.03 6.21
N GLN A 241 -20.21 -16.22 6.72
CA GLN A 241 -20.51 -16.06 8.14
C GLN A 241 -19.63 -16.97 9.01
N GLU A 242 -19.50 -18.26 8.64
CA GLU A 242 -18.60 -19.20 9.33
C GLU A 242 -17.13 -18.75 9.33
N GLU A 243 -16.64 -18.25 8.19
CA GLU A 243 -15.26 -17.78 8.07
C GLU A 243 -15.00 -16.53 8.93
N ARG A 244 -16.02 -15.67 9.04
CA ARG A 244 -15.97 -14.44 9.86
C ARG A 244 -15.95 -14.77 11.35
N GLU A 245 -16.83 -15.67 11.80
CA GLU A 245 -16.84 -16.15 13.18
C GLU A 245 -15.52 -16.82 13.55
N LEU A 246 -14.98 -17.64 12.64
CA LEU A 246 -13.65 -18.23 12.80
C LEU A 246 -12.55 -17.17 12.92
N ALA A 247 -12.57 -16.14 12.07
CA ALA A 247 -11.60 -15.05 12.12
C ALA A 247 -11.67 -14.26 13.44
N VAL A 248 -12.88 -14.01 13.95
CA VAL A 248 -13.11 -13.33 15.24
C VAL A 248 -12.65 -14.20 16.40
N ALA A 249 -13.01 -15.48 16.42
CA ALA A 249 -12.58 -16.44 17.44
C ALA A 249 -11.04 -16.53 17.53
N ARG A 250 -10.34 -16.50 16.39
CA ARG A 250 -8.87 -16.48 16.33
C ARG A 250 -8.25 -15.24 16.99
N GLN A 251 -8.89 -14.09 16.86
CA GLN A 251 -8.41 -12.85 17.47
C GLN A 251 -8.72 -12.81 18.96
N ALA A 252 -9.91 -13.28 19.36
CA ALA A 252 -10.32 -13.42 20.76
C ALA A 252 -9.38 -14.36 21.53
N ALA A 253 -8.98 -15.49 20.94
CA ALA A 253 -8.02 -16.44 21.52
C ALA A 253 -6.63 -15.82 21.80
N GLN A 254 -6.30 -14.67 21.20
CA GLN A 254 -5.05 -13.95 21.43
C GLN A 254 -5.20 -12.77 22.40
N GLY A 255 -6.38 -12.59 23.02
CA GLY A 255 -6.65 -11.47 23.91
C GLY A 255 -6.68 -10.10 23.21
N LYS A 256 -6.86 -10.08 21.88
CA LYS A 256 -6.92 -8.83 21.10
C LYS A 256 -8.34 -8.26 21.14
N SER A 257 -8.47 -7.01 21.58
CA SER A 257 -9.72 -6.25 21.49
C SER A 257 -10.17 -6.12 20.04
N ILE A 258 -11.36 -6.64 19.71
CA ILE A 258 -11.95 -6.61 18.37
C ILE A 258 -12.42 -5.19 17.98
N LYS A 259 -12.56 -4.29 18.98
CA LYS A 259 -12.88 -2.88 18.78
C LYS A 259 -11.64 -2.01 18.94
N PRO A 260 -11.31 -1.11 17.99
CA PRO A 260 -10.36 -0.04 18.26
C PRO A 260 -10.92 0.82 19.38
N LYS A 261 -10.17 1.03 20.47
CA LYS A 261 -10.56 2.03 21.49
C LYS A 261 -10.62 3.40 20.79
N PRO A 262 -11.67 4.20 21.01
CA PRO A 262 -11.69 5.58 20.53
C PRO A 262 -10.48 6.32 21.10
N TYR A 263 -9.71 6.99 20.24
CA TYR A 263 -8.51 7.68 20.65
C TYR A 263 -8.88 8.89 21.51
N SER A 264 -8.45 8.90 22.77
CA SER A 264 -8.60 10.04 23.68
C SER A 264 -7.33 10.89 23.64
N TRP A 265 -7.47 12.18 23.32
CA TRP A 265 -6.36 13.15 23.37
C TRP A 265 -5.98 13.59 24.78
N LYS A 266 -6.59 13.01 25.81
CA LYS A 266 -6.21 13.28 27.19
C LYS A 266 -5.00 12.39 27.54
N MET A 267 -3.81 13.00 27.54
CA MET A 267 -2.65 12.47 28.25
C MET A 267 -2.94 12.41 29.75
#